data_AF-A0A485JLM1-F1
#
_entry.id   AF-A0A485JLM1-F1
#
_cell.length_a   1.000
_cell.length_b   1.000
_cell.length_c   1.000
_cell.angle_alpha   90.00
_cell.angle_beta   90.00
_cell.angle_gamma   90.00
#
_symmetry.space_group_name_H-M   'P 1'
#
loop_
_entity.id
_entity.type
_entity.pdbx_description
1 polymer ?
#
loop_
_entity_poly.entity_id
_entity_poly.type
_entity_poly.pdbx_seq_one_letter_code
_entity_poly.pdbx_strand_id
1 'polypeptide(L)'
;MAGRSYLWCWPSAEDGQQKWVTQDQATLVTQHGRLVKTLLGGDNLIEVNNLAADPLIKPAQIVDGAIWTRTMGWTGVPAGTLRHRTLSLQMGWHRYRQSRQR
;
A
#
# COMPACT_ATOMS: atom_id res chain seq x y z
N MET A 1 28.57 0.23 9.41
CA MET A 1 27.72 1.11 10.25
C MET A 1 26.28 0.87 9.85
N ALA A 2 25.51 0.11 10.65
CA ALA A 2 24.10 -0.16 10.35
C ALA A 2 23.26 1.00 10.89
N GLY A 3 22.91 1.95 10.03
CA GLY A 3 22.07 3.08 10.37
C GLY A 3 20.65 2.60 10.73
N ARG A 4 20.23 2.87 11.95
CA ARG A 4 18.86 2.62 12.41
C ARG A 4 17.91 3.58 11.65
N SER A 5 17.12 3.06 10.72
CA SER A 5 16.02 3.81 10.12
C SER A 5 14.91 4.01 11.15
N TYR A 6 14.75 5.23 11.64
CA TYR A 6 13.63 5.60 12.49
C TYR A 6 12.42 5.91 11.60
N LEU A 7 11.44 5.01 11.59
CA LEU A 7 10.14 5.19 10.96
C LEU A 7 9.24 5.90 11.98
N TRP A 8 8.99 7.19 11.81
CA TRP A 8 8.09 7.91 12.71
C TRP A 8 6.67 7.77 12.20
N CYS A 9 5.81 7.13 13.00
CA CYS A 9 4.37 7.08 12.78
C CYS A 9 3.76 8.27 13.53
N TRP A 10 3.18 9.23 12.80
CA TRP A 10 2.37 10.26 13.45
C TRP A 10 0.93 9.72 13.59
N PRO A 11 0.38 9.60 14.81
CA PRO A 11 -0.97 9.12 15.00
C PRO A 11 -1.94 10.29 14.78
N SER A 12 -2.17 10.66 13.53
CA SER A 12 -3.46 11.25 13.16
C SER A 12 -4.16 10.22 12.30
N ALA A 13 -4.90 9.33 12.95
CA ALA A 13 -5.76 8.36 12.29
C ALA A 13 -7.06 9.05 11.84
N GLU A 14 -6.93 10.08 11.02
CA GLU A 14 -8.06 10.57 10.22
C GLU A 14 -8.39 9.46 9.21
N ASP A 15 -9.64 8.98 9.24
CA ASP A 15 -10.21 8.00 8.30
C ASP A 15 -9.49 6.62 8.21
N GLY A 16 -8.82 6.18 9.27
CA GLY A 16 -8.16 4.87 9.32
C GLY A 16 -6.86 4.78 8.50
N GLN A 17 -6.29 5.93 8.13
CA GLN A 17 -5.00 6.03 7.44
C GLN A 17 -3.84 6.15 8.42
N GLN A 18 -2.70 5.56 8.05
CA GLN A 18 -1.42 5.66 8.76
C GLN A 18 -0.45 6.42 7.86
N LYS A 19 0.17 7.47 8.42
CA LYS A 19 1.16 8.29 7.72
C LYS A 19 2.54 7.99 8.29
N TRP A 20 3.45 7.61 7.42
CA TRP A 20 4.83 7.25 7.74
C TRP A 20 5.75 8.28 7.11
N VAL A 21 6.70 8.79 7.89
CA VAL A 21 7.73 9.71 7.38
C VAL A 21 9.10 9.07 7.59
N THR A 22 9.91 9.07 6.54
CA THR A 22 11.28 8.55 6.54
C THR A 22 12.31 9.68 6.73
N GLN A 23 13.57 9.31 6.99
CA GLN A 23 14.66 10.26 7.25
C GLN A 23 14.90 11.24 6.09
N ASP A 24 14.74 10.77 4.86
CA ASP A 24 14.83 11.54 3.61
C ASP A 24 13.54 12.33 3.31
N GLN A 25 12.67 12.51 4.31
CA GLN A 25 11.40 13.25 4.23
C GLN A 25 10.38 12.66 3.25
N ALA A 26 10.58 11.40 2.82
CA ALA A 26 9.56 10.70 2.06
C ALA A 26 8.35 10.40 2.95
N THR A 27 7.14 10.56 2.39
CA THR A 27 5.89 10.26 3.10
C THR A 27 5.18 9.11 2.42
N LEU A 28 4.79 8.11 3.20
CA LEU A 28 3.94 7.00 2.76
C LEU A 28 2.63 7.05 3.52
N VAL A 29 1.52 6.88 2.82
CA VAL A 29 0.20 6.78 3.44
C VAL A 29 -0.35 5.39 3.17
N THR A 30 -0.70 4.69 4.25
CA THR A 30 -1.31 3.37 4.16
C THR A 30 -2.69 3.32 4.78
N GLN A 31 -3.60 2.53 4.21
CA GLN A 31 -4.91 2.22 4.77
C GLN A 31 -5.11 0.71 4.78
N HIS A 32 -5.44 0.13 5.94
CA HIS A 32 -5.56 -1.32 6.12
C HIS A 32 -4.34 -2.12 5.59
N GLY A 33 -3.13 -1.54 5.66
CA GLY A 33 -1.90 -2.13 5.14
C GLY A 33 -1.67 -1.99 3.63
N ARG A 34 -2.56 -1.33 2.88
CA ARG A 34 -2.33 -0.93 1.48
C ARG A 34 -1.68 0.43 1.40
N LEU A 35 -0.74 0.60 0.49
CA LEU A 35 -0.25 1.93 0.11
C LEU A 35 -1.33 2.64 -0.71
N VAL A 36 -1.74 3.82 -0.27
CA VAL A 36 -2.80 4.62 -0.91
C VAL A 36 -2.31 5.94 -1.47
N LYS A 37 -1.19 6.46 -0.94
CA LYS A 37 -0.57 7.70 -1.42
C LYS A 37 0.91 7.74 -1.05
N THR A 38 1.70 8.42 -1.86
CA THR A 38 3.10 8.71 -1.55
C THR A 38 3.47 10.16 -1.82
N LEU A 39 4.51 10.64 -1.14
CA LEU A 39 5.27 11.83 -1.47
C LEU A 39 6.76 11.49 -1.40
N LEU A 40 7.36 11.28 -2.56
CA LEU A 40 8.73 10.85 -2.81
C LEU A 40 9.39 11.84 -3.76
N GLY A 41 10.72 11.79 -3.87
CA GLY A 41 11.48 12.56 -4.87
C GLY A 41 11.30 12.11 -6.33
N GLY A 42 10.47 11.10 -6.60
CA GLY A 42 10.23 10.54 -7.93
C GLY A 42 8.74 10.34 -8.24
N ASP A 43 8.40 9.20 -8.83
CA ASP A 43 7.02 8.83 -9.15
C ASP A 43 6.20 8.65 -7.86
N ASN A 44 5.01 9.25 -7.83
CA ASN A 44 4.14 9.28 -6.67
C ASN A 44 2.80 8.64 -6.96
N LEU A 45 2.34 7.79 -6.04
CA LEU A 45 0.97 7.29 -6.02
C LEU A 45 0.04 8.41 -5.57
N ILE A 46 -0.91 8.78 -6.42
CA ILE A 46 -1.82 9.90 -6.20
C ILE A 46 -3.20 9.41 -5.77
N GLU A 47 -3.66 8.30 -6.34
CA GLU A 47 -4.98 7.73 -6.06
C GLU A 47 -4.98 6.21 -6.15
N VAL A 48 -5.81 5.61 -5.30
CA VAL A 48 -6.20 4.19 -5.36
C VAL A 48 -7.69 4.14 -5.10
N ASN A 49 -8.44 3.57 -6.05
CA ASN A 49 -9.89 3.42 -5.88
C ASN A 49 -10.25 2.06 -5.24
N ASN A 50 -11.55 1.87 -5.03
CA ASN A 50 -12.14 0.60 -4.59
C ASN A 50 -11.53 0.02 -3.30
N LEU A 51 -10.99 0.88 -2.42
CA LEU A 51 -10.39 0.46 -1.15
C LEU A 51 -11.41 -0.20 -0.22
N ALA A 52 -12.68 0.23 -0.28
CA ALA A 52 -13.78 -0.33 0.51
C ALA A 52 -14.10 -1.80 0.19
N ALA A 53 -13.69 -2.29 -0.99
CA ALA A 53 -13.86 -3.70 -1.38
C ALA A 53 -12.57 -4.52 -1.19
N ASP A 54 -11.51 -3.94 -0.61
CA ASP A 54 -10.28 -4.68 -0.35
C ASP A 54 -10.50 -5.72 0.77
N PRO A 55 -10.22 -7.01 0.52
CA PRO A 55 -10.32 -8.06 1.55
C PRO A 55 -9.49 -7.77 2.82
N LEU A 56 -8.43 -6.95 2.75
CA LEU A 56 -7.63 -6.58 3.91
C LEU A 56 -8.38 -5.70 4.94
N ILE A 57 -9.57 -5.18 4.64
CA ILE A 57 -10.42 -4.50 5.65
C ILE A 57 -10.82 -5.47 6.76
N LYS A 58 -11.05 -6.74 6.41
CA LYS A 58 -11.43 -7.80 7.36
C LYS A 58 -10.49 -8.99 7.17
N PRO A 59 -9.23 -8.89 7.64
CA PRO A 59 -8.19 -9.86 7.31
C PRO A 59 -8.53 -11.28 7.78
N ALA A 60 -9.28 -11.41 8.88
CA ALA A 60 -9.74 -12.70 9.39
C ALA A 60 -10.85 -13.37 8.54
N GLN A 61 -11.45 -12.65 7.59
CA GLN A 61 -12.54 -13.13 6.72
C GLN A 61 -12.09 -13.34 5.27
N ILE A 62 -10.79 -13.26 4.99
CA ILE A 62 -10.27 -13.45 3.64
C ILE A 62 -10.39 -14.93 3.25
N VAL A 63 -11.18 -15.18 2.21
CA VAL A 63 -11.28 -16.49 1.57
C VAL A 63 -10.15 -16.69 0.56
N ASP A 64 -9.69 -17.94 0.42
CA ASP A 64 -8.70 -18.28 -0.60
C ASP A 64 -9.27 -17.99 -2.00
N GLY A 65 -8.47 -17.36 -2.86
CA GLY A 65 -8.92 -16.94 -4.18
C GLY A 65 -9.75 -15.66 -4.22
N ALA A 66 -9.93 -14.94 -3.09
CA ALA A 66 -10.54 -13.60 -3.14
C ALA A 66 -9.80 -12.70 -4.13
N ILE A 67 -10.51 -11.87 -4.89
CA ILE A 67 -9.91 -10.97 -5.89
C ILE A 67 -10.27 -9.54 -5.57
N TRP A 68 -9.28 -8.67 -5.60
CA TRP A 68 -9.45 -7.23 -5.50
C TRP A 68 -9.00 -6.54 -6.79
N THR A 69 -9.97 -5.97 -7.52
CA THR A 69 -9.71 -5.17 -8.73
C THR A 69 -9.77 -3.69 -8.38
N ARG A 70 -8.72 -2.95 -8.75
CA ARG A 70 -8.59 -1.52 -8.47
C ARG A 70 -7.85 -0.80 -9.59
N THR A 71 -8.15 0.48 -9.73
CA THR A 71 -7.40 1.44 -10.56
C THR A 71 -6.50 2.25 -9.64
N MET A 72 -5.25 2.38 -10.04
CA MET A 72 -4.26 3.20 -9.34
C MET A 72 -3.76 4.28 -10.29
N GLY A 73 -3.60 5.49 -9.78
CA GLY A 73 -3.05 6.64 -10.50
C GLY A 73 -1.71 7.05 -9.93
N TRP A 74 -0.68 7.20 -10.76
CA TRP A 74 0.65 7.65 -10.32
C TRP A 74 1.24 8.67 -11.29
N THR A 75 2.10 9.54 -10.78
CA THR A 75 2.93 10.41 -11.63
C THR A 75 4.01 9.59 -12.30
N GLY A 76 4.27 9.82 -13.57
CA GLY A 76 5.35 9.17 -14.32
C GLY A 76 6.19 10.16 -15.10
N VAL A 77 7.06 9.63 -15.96
CA VAL A 77 7.88 10.39 -16.90
C VAL A 77 7.10 10.61 -18.23
N PRO A 78 7.13 11.83 -18.84
CA PRO A 78 7.75 13.08 -18.37
C PRO A 78 7.13 13.63 -17.08
N ALA A 79 7.93 14.33 -16.26
CA ALA A 79 7.57 14.75 -14.91
C ALA A 79 6.19 15.41 -14.84
N GLY A 80 5.35 14.91 -13.92
CA GLY A 80 3.98 15.41 -13.71
C GLY A 80 2.90 14.71 -14.55
N THR A 81 3.27 13.77 -15.45
CA THR A 81 2.28 13.02 -16.22
C THR A 81 1.51 12.05 -15.33
N LEU A 82 0.19 12.18 -15.23
CA LEU A 82 -0.65 11.22 -14.50
C LEU A 82 -0.94 10.00 -15.38
N ARG A 83 -0.67 8.81 -14.85
CA ARG A 83 -0.92 7.51 -15.49
C ARG A 83 -1.82 6.68 -14.61
N HIS A 84 -2.75 5.95 -15.22
CA HIS A 84 -3.64 5.04 -14.50
C HIS A 84 -3.48 3.60 -15.00
N ARG A 85 -3.68 2.63 -14.10
CA ARG A 85 -3.77 1.23 -14.47
C ARG A 85 -4.73 0.48 -13.59
N THR A 86 -5.60 -0.29 -14.23
CA THR A 86 -6.45 -1.27 -13.56
C THR A 86 -5.66 -2.56 -13.38
N LEU A 87 -5.64 -3.04 -12.14
CA LEU A 87 -4.97 -4.27 -11.77
C LEU A 87 -5.92 -5.10 -10.90
N SER A 88 -5.84 -6.43 -11.03
CA SER A 88 -6.50 -7.37 -10.12
C SER A 88 -5.44 -8.07 -9.28
N LEU A 89 -5.69 -8.18 -7.97
CA LEU A 89 -4.87 -8.94 -7.04
C LEU A 89 -5.69 -10.10 -6.50
N GLN A 90 -5.23 -11.32 -6.72
CA GLN A 90 -5.82 -12.52 -6.14
C GLN A 90 -5.09 -12.86 -4.83
N MET A 91 -5.86 -13.07 -3.76
CA MET A 91 -5.39 -13.49 -2.45
C MET A 91 -5.24 -15.00 -2.46
N GLY A 92 -4.14 -15.49 -1.90
CA GLY A 92 -3.90 -16.92 -1.79
C GLY A 92 -3.03 -17.27 -0.60
N TRP A 93 -3.33 -18.38 0.07
CA TRP A 93 -2.55 -18.86 1.23
C TRP A 93 -1.24 -19.58 0.86
N HIS A 94 -0.88 -19.62 -0.43
CA HIS A 94 0.26 -20.38 -0.96
C HIS A 94 1.60 -20.12 -0.28
N ARG A 95 1.81 -18.92 0.30
CA ARG A 95 3.09 -18.56 0.95
C ARG A 95 3.17 -18.98 2.44
N TYR A 96 2.06 -19.30 3.09
CA TYR A 96 2.05 -19.65 4.53
C TYR A 96 2.31 -21.15 4.80
N ARG A 97 2.06 -22.02 3.81
CA ARG A 97 2.23 -23.48 3.97
C ARG A 97 3.70 -23.93 3.96
N GLN A 98 4.60 -23.21 3.29
CA GLN A 98 6.00 -23.63 3.13
C GLN A 98 6.89 -23.36 4.36
N SER A 99 6.51 -22.44 5.27
CA SER A 99 7.33 -22.08 6.44
C SER A 99 7.14 -23.00 7.65
N ARG A 100 6.09 -23.83 7.70
CA ARG A 100 5.85 -24.80 8.78
C ARG A 100 6.39 -26.22 8.51
N GLN A 101 7.02 -26.44 7.35
CA GLN A 101 7.63 -27.73 6.99
C GLN A 101 9.17 -27.72 7.08
N ARG A 102 9.75 -26.79 7.84
CA ARG A 102 11.17 -26.79 8.20
C ARG A 102 11.36 -26.69 9.70
#